data_AF-A0A182EFR7-F1
#
_entry.id   AF-A0A182EFR7-F1
#
_cell.length_a   1.000
_cell.length_b   1.000
_cell.length_c   1.000
_cell.angle_alpha   90.00
_cell.angle_beta   90.00
_cell.angle_gamma   90.00
#
_symmetry.space_group_name_H-M   'P 1'
#
loop_
_entity.id
_entity.type
_entity.pdbx_description
1 polymer ?
#
loop_
_entity_poly.entity_id
_entity_poly.type
_entity_poly.pdbx_seq_one_letter_code
_entity_poly.pdbx_strand_id
1 'polypeptide(L)'
;MFLLFPLTPLMYFAPSTWRKIADCFIGYWLILPSSLCDFMGVEFHITGDMICSSEPALIIMNHRTRLDWMFLWNALYKMDPWLLTTEKISLKKPLKHIPGAGWAMQCAAYLFLERNYKNDMHTISDMITYYKDLGRHYQILFFPEGTDRGERAAKRSDEFAIQHGLPIYNFVLHPRTTGFSYIIQLMRQS
;
A
#
# COMPACT_ATOMS: atom_id res chain seq x y z
N MET A 1 13.49 -10.66 7.85
CA MET A 1 13.51 -10.42 9.31
C MET A 1 14.94 -10.31 9.84
N PHE A 2 15.78 -11.34 9.64
CA PHE A 2 17.17 -11.34 10.08
C PHE A 2 18.08 -10.29 9.39
N LEU A 3 17.78 -9.88 8.16
CA LEU A 3 18.65 -8.97 7.39
C LEU A 3 18.63 -7.52 7.89
N LEU A 4 17.47 -7.01 8.32
CA LEU A 4 17.34 -5.62 8.77
C LEU A 4 17.59 -5.43 10.26
N PHE A 5 17.53 -6.52 11.05
CA PHE A 5 17.71 -6.45 12.51
C PHE A 5 19.05 -5.85 12.93
N PRO A 6 20.21 -6.26 12.36
CA PRO A 6 21.52 -5.67 12.69
C PRO A 6 21.62 -4.17 12.38
N LEU A 7 20.75 -3.67 11.49
CA LEU A 7 20.76 -2.28 11.03
C LEU A 7 19.79 -1.38 11.82
N THR A 8 19.01 -1.94 12.75
CA THR A 8 18.05 -1.19 13.58
C THR A 8 18.66 -0.04 14.39
N PRO A 9 19.94 -0.05 14.83
CA PRO A 9 20.54 1.14 15.45
C PRO A 9 20.50 2.38 14.55
N LEU A 10 20.55 2.22 13.22
CA LEU A 10 20.44 3.34 12.28
C LEU A 10 19.09 4.06 12.37
N MET A 11 18.03 3.41 12.86
CA MET A 11 16.74 4.07 13.07
C MET A 11 16.86 5.27 14.01
N TYR A 12 17.75 5.18 15.00
CA TYR A 12 17.94 6.22 16.00
C TYR A 12 19.01 7.23 15.59
N PHE A 13 20.15 6.76 15.08
CA PHE A 13 21.31 7.62 14.77
C PHE A 13 21.28 8.24 13.37
N ALA A 14 20.63 7.59 12.40
CA ALA A 14 20.61 8.02 11.00
C ALA A 14 19.28 7.62 10.31
N PRO A 15 18.14 8.19 10.71
CA PRO A 15 16.81 7.73 10.29
C PRO A 15 16.59 7.78 8.77
N SER A 16 17.16 8.77 8.08
CA SER A 16 17.11 8.86 6.60
C SER A 16 17.88 7.71 5.95
N THR A 17 19.08 7.40 6.46
CA THR A 17 19.89 6.28 5.98
C THR A 17 19.20 4.94 6.26
N TRP A 18 18.62 4.77 7.45
CA TRP A 18 17.81 3.61 7.79
C TRP A 18 16.68 3.42 6.78
N ARG A 19 15.89 4.47 6.51
CA ARG A 19 14.75 4.38 5.59
C ARG A 19 15.18 3.93 4.21
N LYS A 20 16.24 4.54 3.67
CA LYS A 20 16.82 4.16 2.37
C LYS A 20 17.23 2.69 2.32
N ILE A 21 17.97 2.23 3.33
CA ILE A 21 18.44 0.85 3.37
C ILE A 21 17.26 -0.12 3.52
N ALA A 22 16.35 0.14 4.47
CA ALA A 22 15.18 -0.70 4.69
C ALA A 22 14.30 -0.81 3.44
N ASP A 23 14.05 0.32 2.75
CA ASP A 23 13.33 0.37 1.48
C ASP A 23 13.99 -0.46 0.39
N CYS A 24 15.31 -0.34 0.21
CA CYS A 24 16.03 -1.14 -0.77
C CYS A 24 15.94 -2.64 -0.47
N PHE A 25 16.22 -3.06 0.77
CA PHE A 25 16.14 -4.47 1.16
C PHE A 25 14.75 -5.06 0.97
N ILE A 26 13.71 -4.28 1.28
CA ILE A 26 12.33 -4.70 1.08
C ILE A 26 12.02 -4.80 -0.42
N GLY A 27 12.35 -3.78 -1.20
CA GLY A 27 12.14 -3.81 -2.65
C GLY A 27 12.82 -5.02 -3.31
N TYR A 28 14.07 -5.32 -2.95
CA TYR A 28 14.76 -6.53 -3.42
C TYR A 28 14.06 -7.82 -3.00
N TRP A 29 13.55 -7.89 -1.77
CA TRP A 29 12.77 -9.04 -1.31
C TRP A 29 11.47 -9.20 -2.12
N LEU A 30 10.83 -8.10 -2.51
CA LEU A 30 9.59 -8.10 -3.30
C LEU A 30 9.80 -8.47 -4.78
N ILE A 31 11.04 -8.50 -5.27
CA ILE A 31 11.34 -9.04 -6.61
C ILE A 31 11.08 -10.55 -6.64
N LEU A 32 11.37 -11.27 -5.55
CA LEU A 32 11.22 -12.73 -5.47
C LEU A 32 9.83 -13.24 -5.89
N PRO A 33 8.69 -12.74 -5.34
CA PRO A 33 7.37 -13.19 -5.78
C PRO A 33 7.12 -12.87 -7.26
N SER A 34 7.65 -11.76 -7.78
CA SER A 34 7.51 -11.43 -9.21
C SER A 34 8.28 -12.40 -10.10
N SER A 35 9.53 -12.70 -9.73
CA SER A 35 10.35 -13.69 -10.42
C SER A 35 9.75 -15.10 -10.34
N LEU A 36 9.10 -15.46 -9.22
CA LEU A 36 8.41 -16.74 -9.09
C LEU A 36 7.19 -16.82 -10.02
N CYS A 37 6.41 -15.74 -10.13
CA CYS A 37 5.30 -15.68 -11.09
C CYS A 37 5.78 -15.89 -12.53
N ASP A 38 6.87 -15.22 -12.93
CA ASP A 38 7.51 -15.40 -14.23
C ASP A 38 7.97 -16.86 -14.43
N PHE A 39 8.62 -17.45 -13.41
CA PHE A 39 9.09 -18.85 -13.45
C PHE A 39 7.93 -19.86 -13.59
N MET A 40 6.77 -19.56 -12.98
CA MET A 40 5.57 -20.37 -13.09
C MET A 40 4.80 -20.16 -14.41
N GLY A 41 5.30 -19.31 -15.32
CA GLY A 41 4.66 -19.01 -16.60
C GLY A 41 3.43 -18.12 -16.48
N VAL A 42 3.31 -17.33 -15.41
CA VAL A 42 2.23 -16.35 -15.27
C VAL A 42 2.53 -15.13 -16.13
N GLU A 43 1.63 -14.82 -17.07
CA GLU A 43 1.80 -13.67 -17.96
C GLU A 43 1.08 -12.43 -17.40
N PHE A 44 1.85 -11.34 -17.20
CA PHE A 44 1.32 -10.05 -16.75
C PHE A 44 1.21 -9.08 -17.93
N HIS A 45 0.01 -8.56 -18.14
CA HIS A 45 -0.29 -7.55 -19.15
C HIS A 45 -0.51 -6.20 -18.48
N ILE A 46 0.26 -5.19 -18.90
CA ILE A 46 0.21 -3.84 -18.37
C ILE A 46 -0.01 -2.88 -19.53
N THR A 47 -0.99 -2.00 -19.39
CA THR A 47 -1.39 -1.05 -20.42
C THR A 47 -1.62 0.33 -19.81
N GLY A 48 -1.42 1.38 -20.60
CA GLY A 48 -1.58 2.77 -20.17
C GLY A 48 -0.25 3.42 -19.80
N ASP A 49 -0.34 4.54 -19.08
CA ASP A 49 0.84 5.31 -18.71
C ASP A 49 1.61 4.65 -17.56
N MET A 50 2.93 4.84 -17.59
CA MET A 50 3.83 4.32 -16.57
C MET A 50 3.82 5.23 -15.33
N ILE A 51 4.06 4.65 -14.16
CA ILE A 51 4.17 5.42 -12.91
C ILE A 51 5.51 6.18 -12.91
N CYS A 52 5.45 7.50 -12.72
CA CYS A 52 6.62 8.35 -12.61
C CYS A 52 7.30 8.16 -11.24
N SER A 53 8.51 7.58 -11.21
CA SER A 53 9.25 7.33 -9.95
C SER A 53 9.84 8.60 -9.31
N SER A 54 9.84 9.73 -10.02
CA SER A 54 10.29 11.03 -9.51
C SER A 54 9.18 11.88 -8.88
N GLU A 55 7.98 11.34 -8.68
CA GLU A 55 6.87 12.05 -8.06
C GLU A 55 6.12 11.15 -7.05
N PRO A 56 5.51 11.72 -6.00
CA PRO A 56 4.62 10.95 -5.13
C PRO A 56 3.37 10.50 -5.89
N ALA A 57 2.90 9.27 -5.64
CA ALA A 57 1.70 8.74 -6.28
C ALA A 57 0.73 8.10 -5.27
N LEU A 58 -0.57 8.25 -5.52
CA LEU A 58 -1.60 7.46 -4.86
C LEU A 58 -2.14 6.42 -5.85
N ILE A 59 -1.87 5.16 -5.57
CA ILE A 59 -2.31 4.02 -6.37
C ILE A 59 -3.64 3.52 -5.81
N ILE A 60 -4.67 3.47 -6.66
CA ILE A 60 -5.98 2.95 -6.31
C ILE A 60 -6.16 1.61 -7.00
N MET A 61 -6.52 0.58 -6.23
CA MET A 61 -6.87 -0.73 -6.76
C MET A 61 -8.21 -1.17 -6.19
N ASN A 62 -8.96 -1.94 -6.98
CA ASN A 62 -10.06 -2.73 -6.46
C ASN A 62 -9.52 -3.86 -5.56
N HIS A 63 -10.28 -4.24 -4.52
CA HIS A 63 -9.86 -5.24 -3.55
C HIS A 63 -10.65 -6.54 -3.73
N ARG A 64 -10.10 -7.47 -4.50
CA ARG A 64 -10.73 -8.74 -4.87
C ARG A 64 -10.28 -9.90 -4.01
N THR A 65 -9.01 -9.94 -3.65
CA THR A 65 -8.40 -11.09 -2.99
C THR A 65 -7.42 -10.65 -1.91
N ARG A 66 -7.05 -11.61 -1.06
CA ARG A 66 -5.96 -11.38 -0.10
C ARG A 66 -4.58 -11.35 -0.75
N LEU A 67 -4.47 -11.55 -2.06
CA LEU A 67 -3.22 -11.58 -2.83
C LEU A 67 -3.06 -10.37 -3.76
N ASP A 68 -3.93 -9.35 -3.65
CA ASP A 68 -3.96 -8.20 -4.57
C ASP A 68 -2.62 -7.45 -4.66
N TRP A 69 -1.95 -7.28 -3.53
CA TRP A 69 -0.57 -6.79 -3.40
C TRP A 69 0.46 -7.55 -4.25
N MET A 70 0.32 -8.87 -4.45
CA MET A 70 1.23 -9.61 -5.35
C MET A 70 1.07 -9.21 -6.82
N PHE A 71 -0.15 -8.90 -7.25
CA PHE A 71 -0.38 -8.37 -8.60
C PHE A 71 0.21 -6.97 -8.75
N LEU A 72 0.06 -6.12 -7.72
CA LEU A 72 0.70 -4.80 -7.71
C LEU A 72 2.22 -4.92 -7.85
N TRP A 73 2.88 -5.75 -7.05
CA TRP A 73 4.34 -5.86 -7.09
C TRP A 73 4.85 -6.32 -8.45
N ASN A 74 4.18 -7.28 -9.08
CA ASN A 74 4.49 -7.67 -10.45
C ASN A 74 4.33 -6.50 -11.43
N ALA A 75 3.24 -5.74 -11.30
CA ALA A 75 3.01 -4.57 -12.14
C ALA A 75 4.13 -3.51 -11.95
N LEU A 76 4.45 -3.16 -10.70
CA LEU A 76 5.53 -2.22 -10.37
C LEU A 76 6.87 -2.72 -10.91
N TYR A 77 7.19 -4.00 -10.72
CA TYR A 77 8.44 -4.59 -11.19
C TYR A 77 8.62 -4.49 -12.71
N LYS A 78 7.56 -4.80 -13.47
CA LYS A 78 7.58 -4.72 -14.94
C LYS A 78 7.57 -3.27 -15.43
N MET A 79 7.01 -2.33 -14.66
CA MET A 79 7.02 -0.91 -15.01
C MET A 79 8.38 -0.26 -14.76
N ASP A 80 8.85 -0.33 -13.52
CA ASP A 80 10.16 0.15 -13.05
C ASP A 80 10.46 -0.55 -11.72
N PRO A 81 11.46 -1.47 -11.66
CA PRO A 81 11.81 -2.19 -10.44
C PRO A 81 12.11 -1.30 -9.22
N TRP A 82 12.51 -0.04 -9.43
CA TRP A 82 12.75 0.90 -8.34
C TRP A 82 11.49 1.29 -7.58
N LEU A 83 10.31 1.21 -8.21
CA LEU A 83 9.02 1.46 -7.57
C LEU A 83 8.77 0.51 -6.40
N LEU A 84 9.30 -0.72 -6.44
CA LEU A 84 9.22 -1.66 -5.31
C LEU A 84 9.92 -1.16 -4.05
N THR A 85 10.89 -0.26 -4.18
CA THR A 85 11.61 0.32 -3.03
C THR A 85 10.84 1.49 -2.40
N THR A 86 9.92 2.10 -3.15
CA THR A 86 9.20 3.32 -2.74
C THR A 86 7.72 3.09 -2.46
N GLU A 87 7.20 1.90 -2.76
CA GLU A 87 5.80 1.54 -2.48
C GLU A 87 5.51 1.41 -0.99
N LYS A 88 4.31 1.86 -0.60
CA LYS A 88 3.74 1.77 0.75
C LYS A 88 2.30 1.27 0.67
N ILE A 89 2.01 0.17 1.36
CA ILE A 89 0.68 -0.44 1.37
C ILE A 89 -0.15 0.06 2.56
N SER A 90 -1.43 0.38 2.31
CA SER A 90 -2.42 0.53 3.38
C SER A 90 -2.92 -0.81 3.90
N LEU A 91 -2.83 -1.01 5.22
CA LEU A 91 -3.06 -2.29 5.89
C LEU A 91 -3.89 -2.12 7.16
N LYS A 92 -4.53 -3.21 7.60
CA LYS A 92 -5.23 -3.24 8.90
C LYS A 92 -4.21 -3.19 10.04
N LYS A 93 -4.38 -2.28 11.00
CA LYS A 93 -3.47 -2.12 12.15
C LYS A 93 -3.14 -3.42 12.89
N PRO A 94 -4.06 -4.38 13.11
CA PRO A 94 -3.73 -5.66 13.75
C PRO A 94 -2.61 -6.46 13.06
N LEU A 95 -2.40 -6.29 11.76
CA LEU A 95 -1.36 -7.01 11.01
C LEU A 95 0.06 -6.68 11.50
N LYS A 96 0.25 -5.51 12.12
CA LYS A 96 1.54 -5.12 12.71
C LYS A 96 2.01 -6.07 13.83
N HIS A 97 1.07 -6.77 14.46
CA HIS A 97 1.34 -7.65 15.61
C HIS A 97 1.65 -9.10 15.21
N ILE A 98 1.58 -9.45 13.92
CA ILE A 98 1.92 -10.80 13.47
C ILE A 98 3.44 -11.03 13.65
N PRO A 99 3.88 -12.06 14.38
CA PRO A 99 5.30 -12.37 14.51
C PRO A 99 5.95 -12.60 13.14
N GLY A 100 7.14 -12.05 12.90
CA GLY A 100 7.77 -12.14 11.58
C GLY A 100 7.21 -11.10 10.61
N ALA A 101 6.05 -11.39 10.05
CA ALA A 101 5.45 -10.61 8.98
C ALA A 101 5.10 -9.18 9.44
N GLY A 102 4.49 -9.01 10.60
CA GLY A 102 4.12 -7.70 11.15
C GLY A 102 5.34 -6.83 11.44
N TRP A 103 6.45 -7.42 11.86
CA TRP A 103 7.72 -6.69 11.99
C TRP A 103 8.25 -6.24 10.63
N ALA A 104 8.23 -7.11 9.61
CA ALA A 104 8.65 -6.75 8.26
C ALA A 104 7.80 -5.62 7.67
N MET A 105 6.47 -5.68 7.84
CA MET A 105 5.55 -4.62 7.43
C MET A 105 5.81 -3.29 8.17
N GLN A 106 6.22 -3.33 9.44
CA GLN A 106 6.63 -2.14 10.19
C GLN A 106 7.98 -1.59 9.68
N CYS A 107 8.96 -2.44 9.39
CA CYS A 107 10.21 -2.02 8.75
C CYS A 107 9.95 -1.39 7.37
N ALA A 108 8.93 -1.85 6.64
CA ALA A 108 8.48 -1.24 5.39
C ALA A 108 7.83 0.14 5.54
N ALA A 109 7.50 0.52 6.78
CA ALA A 109 6.75 1.73 7.10
C ALA A 109 5.45 1.81 6.27
N TYR A 110 4.71 0.70 6.23
CA TYR A 110 3.37 0.62 5.66
C TYR A 110 2.33 1.40 6.50
N LEU A 111 1.23 1.78 5.86
CA LEU A 111 0.18 2.60 6.45
C LEU A 111 -0.83 1.73 7.22
N PHE A 112 -0.69 1.64 8.54
CA PHE A 112 -1.55 0.82 9.38
C PHE A 112 -2.80 1.57 9.85
N LEU A 113 -3.97 1.23 9.31
CA LEU A 113 -5.25 1.88 9.57
C LEU A 113 -6.16 1.07 10.51
N GLU A 114 -6.92 1.77 11.34
CA GLU A 114 -7.86 1.26 12.34
C GLU A 114 -9.30 1.20 11.85
N ARG A 115 -9.60 1.76 10.67
CA ARG A 115 -10.97 2.00 10.19
C ARG A 115 -11.72 2.97 11.12
N ASN A 116 -10.98 3.86 11.77
CA ASN A 116 -11.50 4.95 12.60
C ASN A 116 -10.92 6.24 12.05
N TYR A 117 -11.76 7.05 11.43
CA TYR A 117 -11.33 8.26 10.73
C TYR A 117 -10.47 9.19 11.60
N LYS A 118 -10.87 9.43 12.86
CA LYS A 118 -10.15 10.35 13.74
C LYS A 118 -8.72 9.87 14.03
N ASN A 119 -8.54 8.59 14.31
CA ASN A 119 -7.23 7.99 14.59
C ASN A 119 -6.40 7.89 13.29
N ASP A 120 -7.05 7.49 12.20
CA ASP A 120 -6.42 7.26 10.90
C ASP A 120 -5.92 8.57 10.29
N MET A 121 -6.57 9.70 10.52
CA MET A 121 -6.10 11.02 10.07
C MET A 121 -4.69 11.33 10.59
N HIS A 122 -4.43 11.11 11.89
CA HIS A 122 -3.11 11.37 12.45
C HIS A 122 -2.06 10.44 11.84
N THR A 123 -2.39 9.16 11.72
CA THR A 123 -1.48 8.16 11.14
C THR A 123 -1.14 8.49 9.67
N ILE A 124 -2.12 8.91 8.88
CA ILE A 124 -1.93 9.33 7.48
C ILE A 124 -1.05 10.59 7.41
N SER A 125 -1.34 11.58 8.25
CA SER A 125 -0.59 12.84 8.29
C SER A 125 0.87 12.61 8.66
N ASP A 126 1.13 11.82 9.70
CA ASP A 126 2.48 11.49 10.16
C ASP A 126 3.28 10.78 9.06
N MET A 127 2.65 9.82 8.38
CA MET A 127 3.31 9.09 7.29
C MET A 127 3.67 10.00 6.10
N ILE A 128 2.72 10.81 5.63
CA ILE A 128 2.94 11.70 4.49
C ILE A 128 4.03 12.73 4.82
N THR A 129 3.95 13.34 6.01
CA THR A 129 4.95 14.28 6.50
C THR A 129 6.32 13.64 6.61
N TYR A 130 6.40 12.42 7.15
CA TYR A 130 7.66 11.67 7.26
C TYR A 130 8.35 11.48 5.90
N TYR A 131 7.64 11.07 4.85
CA TYR A 131 8.26 10.89 3.54
C TYR A 131 8.59 12.20 2.84
N LYS A 132 7.75 13.23 3.02
CA LYS A 132 8.03 14.59 2.56
C LYS A 132 9.34 15.11 3.16
N ASP A 133 9.50 15.04 4.48
CA ASP A 133 10.67 15.54 5.20
C ASP A 133 11.96 14.78 4.83
N LEU A 134 11.83 13.52 4.43
CA LEU A 134 12.94 12.73 3.92
C LEU A 134 13.37 13.10 2.49
N GLY A 135 12.60 13.94 1.78
CA GLY A 135 12.84 14.30 0.39
C GLY A 135 12.79 13.08 -0.54
N ARG A 136 11.92 12.10 -0.23
CA ARG A 136 11.78 10.86 -1.01
C ARG A 136 10.41 10.81 -1.64
N HIS A 137 10.37 10.45 -2.92
CA HIS A 137 9.13 10.09 -3.59
C HIS A 137 8.66 8.72 -3.11
N TYR A 138 7.35 8.55 -3.02
CA TYR A 138 6.71 7.35 -2.50
C TYR A 138 5.42 7.08 -3.26
N GLN A 139 4.99 5.82 -3.30
CA GLN A 139 3.69 5.44 -3.83
C GLN A 139 2.86 4.84 -2.70
N ILE A 140 1.65 5.35 -2.45
CA ILE A 140 0.73 4.75 -1.47
C ILE A 140 -0.29 3.89 -2.22
N LEU A 141 -0.36 2.60 -1.93
CA LEU A 141 -1.46 1.74 -2.35
C LEU A 141 -2.64 1.88 -1.39
N PHE A 142 -3.77 2.32 -1.93
CA PHE A 142 -5.02 2.53 -1.20
C PHE A 142 -6.17 1.73 -1.81
N PHE A 143 -6.87 0.96 -0.96
CA PHE A 143 -8.07 0.22 -1.32
C PHE A 143 -9.31 0.94 -0.79
N PRO A 144 -10.00 1.76 -1.60
CA PRO A 144 -11.14 2.56 -1.14
C PRO A 144 -12.35 1.69 -0.73
N GLU A 145 -12.42 0.44 -1.21
CA GLU A 145 -13.40 -0.56 -0.77
C GLU A 145 -13.26 -0.90 0.73
N GLY A 146 -12.03 -0.80 1.26
CA GLY A 146 -11.70 -1.04 2.67
C GLY A 146 -11.78 -2.50 3.13
N THR A 147 -12.23 -3.43 2.28
CA THR A 147 -12.25 -4.88 2.52
C THR A 147 -12.32 -5.64 1.19
N ASP A 148 -11.86 -6.88 1.18
CA ASP A 148 -11.97 -7.77 0.03
C ASP A 148 -13.44 -8.12 -0.27
N ARG A 149 -13.77 -8.27 -1.55
CA ARG A 149 -15.14 -8.57 -2.02
C ARG A 149 -15.56 -10.02 -1.76
N GLY A 150 -15.80 -10.36 -0.49
CA GLY A 150 -16.52 -11.57 -0.10
C GLY A 150 -18.04 -11.37 -0.12
N GLU A 151 -18.80 -12.48 -0.03
CA GLU A 151 -20.28 -12.49 -0.07
C GLU A 151 -20.91 -11.51 0.94
N ARG A 152 -20.41 -11.52 2.19
CA ARG A 152 -20.87 -10.60 3.24
C ARG A 152 -20.60 -9.12 2.91
N ALA A 153 -19.45 -8.83 2.28
CA ALA A 153 -19.08 -7.46 1.94
C ALA A 153 -19.90 -6.95 0.76
N ALA A 154 -20.11 -7.79 -0.25
CA ALA A 154 -20.97 -7.51 -1.39
C ALA A 154 -22.40 -7.20 -0.95
N LYS A 155 -23.01 -8.08 -0.12
CA LYS A 155 -24.36 -7.85 0.41
C LYS A 155 -24.51 -6.51 1.13
N ARG A 156 -23.54 -6.13 1.97
CA ARG A 156 -23.54 -4.82 2.66
C ARG A 156 -23.40 -3.65 1.71
N SER A 157 -22.60 -3.79 0.66
CA SER A 157 -22.45 -2.78 -0.38
C SER A 157 -23.75 -2.62 -1.18
N ASP A 158 -24.44 -3.72 -1.47
CA ASP A 158 -25.72 -3.71 -2.18
C ASP A 158 -26.84 -3.09 -1.31
N GLU A 159 -26.91 -3.44 -0.03
CA GLU A 159 -27.82 -2.81 0.94
C GLU A 159 -27.61 -1.30 1.01
N PHE A 160 -26.35 -0.85 1.09
CA PHE A 160 -26.00 0.57 1.05
C PHE A 160 -26.47 1.22 -0.26
N ALA A 161 -26.24 0.56 -1.40
CA ALA A 161 -26.62 1.09 -2.70
C ALA A 161 -28.14 1.27 -2.83
N ILE A 162 -28.93 0.26 -2.43
CA ILE A 162 -30.40 0.30 -2.46
C ILE A 162 -30.92 1.45 -1.58
N GLN A 163 -30.37 1.61 -0.37
CA GLN A 163 -30.79 2.67 0.56
C GLN A 163 -30.53 4.08 0.03
N HIS A 164 -29.51 4.25 -0.82
CA HIS A 164 -29.11 5.56 -1.35
C HIS A 164 -29.46 5.75 -2.83
N GLY A 165 -30.22 4.82 -3.44
CA GLY A 165 -30.59 4.89 -4.86
C GLY A 165 -29.40 4.81 -5.81
N LEU A 166 -28.33 4.12 -5.42
CA LEU A 166 -27.10 3.94 -6.20
C LEU A 166 -27.14 2.64 -7.03
N PRO A 167 -26.35 2.57 -8.13
CA PRO A 167 -26.23 1.33 -8.90
C PRO A 167 -25.61 0.19 -8.09
N ILE A 168 -26.02 -1.04 -8.42
CA ILE A 168 -25.45 -2.27 -7.88
C ILE A 168 -24.22 -2.65 -8.70
N TYR A 169 -23.11 -2.96 -8.01
CA TYR A 169 -21.85 -3.32 -8.66
C TYR A 169 -21.57 -4.83 -8.53
N ASN A 170 -21.27 -5.45 -9.66
CA ASN A 170 -21.01 -6.90 -9.71
C ASN A 170 -19.57 -7.26 -9.33
N PHE A 171 -18.61 -6.37 -9.59
CA PHE A 171 -17.18 -6.70 -9.49
C PHE A 171 -16.42 -5.93 -8.41
N VAL A 172 -16.98 -4.84 -7.89
CA VAL A 172 -16.37 -3.96 -6.89
C VAL A 172 -17.37 -3.63 -5.80
N LEU A 173 -16.90 -3.15 -4.65
CA LEU A 173 -17.72 -2.57 -3.59
C LEU A 173 -17.83 -1.05 -3.75
N HIS A 174 -18.87 -0.45 -3.16
CA HIS A 174 -18.97 1.00 -3.06
C HIS A 174 -17.80 1.58 -2.22
N PRO A 175 -17.06 2.57 -2.75
CA PRO A 175 -15.86 3.08 -2.09
C PRO A 175 -16.18 3.96 -0.88
N ARG A 176 -15.25 3.98 0.07
CA ARG A 176 -15.22 4.94 1.17
C ARG A 176 -14.31 6.11 0.80
N THR A 177 -14.89 7.28 0.62
CA THR A 177 -14.18 8.45 0.05
C THR A 177 -13.43 9.29 1.07
N THR A 178 -13.81 9.26 2.36
CA THR A 178 -13.26 10.19 3.37
C THR A 178 -11.74 10.08 3.53
N GLY A 179 -11.21 8.86 3.63
CA GLY A 179 -9.75 8.63 3.74
C GLY A 179 -9.02 9.02 2.45
N PHE A 180 -9.59 8.69 1.29
CA PHE A 180 -9.05 9.08 0.00
C PHE A 180 -8.91 10.60 -0.15
N SER A 181 -9.99 11.34 0.14
CA SER A 181 -10.00 12.81 0.05
C SER A 181 -8.94 13.43 0.96
N TYR A 182 -8.78 12.89 2.17
CA TYR A 182 -7.80 13.38 3.12
C TYR A 182 -6.35 13.11 2.67
N ILE A 183 -6.06 11.91 2.18
CA ILE A 183 -4.73 11.56 1.62
C ILE A 183 -4.38 12.50 0.47
N ILE A 184 -5.28 12.67 -0.51
CA ILE A 184 -5.04 13.55 -1.66
C ILE A 184 -4.82 15.00 -1.24
N GLN A 185 -5.61 15.50 -0.28
CA GLN A 185 -5.45 16.87 0.21
C GLN A 185 -4.05 17.08 0.80
N LEU A 186 -3.58 16.16 1.64
CA LEU A 186 -2.24 16.23 2.23
C LEU A 186 -1.14 16.12 1.18
N MET A 187 -1.23 15.15 0.26
CA MET A 187 -0.23 14.95 -0.79
C MET A 187 -0.11 16.17 -1.72
N ARG A 188 -1.19 16.91 -1.98
CA ARG A 188 -1.15 18.14 -2.80
C ARG A 188 -0.55 19.35 -2.09
N GLN A 189 -0.56 19.33 -0.76
CA GLN A 189 0.08 20.36 0.08
C GLN A 189 1.53 20.02 0.42
N SER A 190 1.97 18.81 0.04
CA SER A 190 3.28 18.25 0.36
C SER A 190 4.36 18.80 -0.57
#